data_AF-A7E3A3-F1
#
_entry.id   AF-A7E3A3-F1
#
_cell.length_a   1.000
_cell.length_b   1.000
_cell.length_c   1.000
_cell.angle_alpha   90.00
_cell.angle_beta   90.00
_cell.angle_gamma   90.00
#
_symmetry.space_group_name_H-M   'P 1'
#
loop_
_entity.id
_entity.type
_entity.pdbx_description
1 polymer ?
#
loop_
_entity_poly.entity_id
_entity_poly.type
_entity_poly.pdbx_seq_one_letter_code
_entity_poly.pdbx_strand_id
1 'polypeptide(L)'
;MEDSGIQRGIWEGDAKAVQQCLTDIFTSVYTTCDIPENAIFGPCVLSHTSLYDSIAFIALKSTDKRTVPYIFRVDTSAANGSSEGLMWLRLVQSARDKEEQNLEAYIKNGQLFYRSLRRIAKDEELLVWYGKELTELLLLCPSRSHSKKKKK
;
A
#
# COMPACT_ATOMS: atom_id res chain seq x y z
N MET A 1 -36.49 15.44 33.15
CA MET A 1 -36.40 15.50 31.68
C MET A 1 -34.96 15.22 31.36
N GLU A 2 -34.71 13.96 31.01
CA GLU A 2 -33.40 13.37 30.81
C GLU A 2 -33.05 13.43 29.32
N ASP A 3 -31.75 13.35 29.05
CA ASP A 3 -31.12 13.08 27.75
C ASP A 3 -30.86 14.25 26.79
N SER A 4 -29.62 14.76 26.83
CA SER A 4 -28.98 15.49 25.73
C SER A 4 -27.45 15.29 25.73
N GLY A 5 -26.97 14.16 26.27
CA GLY A 5 -25.55 13.95 26.57
C GLY A 5 -24.76 13.08 25.58
N ILE A 6 -25.40 12.38 24.64
CA ILE A 6 -24.78 11.21 23.99
C ILE A 6 -24.27 11.44 22.55
N GLN A 7 -24.47 12.61 21.94
CA GLN A 7 -24.00 12.83 20.55
C GLN A 7 -22.59 13.40 20.39
N ARG A 8 -21.97 13.94 21.45
CA ARG A 8 -20.70 14.70 21.29
C ARG A 8 -19.44 13.84 21.23
N GLY A 9 -19.46 12.64 21.81
CA GLY A 9 -18.29 11.74 21.85
C GLY A 9 -18.12 10.85 20.61
N ILE A 10 -19.21 10.57 19.88
CA ILE A 10 -19.20 9.67 18.71
C ILE A 10 -18.53 10.37 17.51
N TRP A 11 -18.84 11.66 17.28
CA TRP A 11 -18.22 12.44 16.21
C TRP A 11 -16.72 12.71 16.40
N GLU A 12 -16.22 12.75 17.64
CA GLU A 12 -14.80 13.04 17.90
C GLU A 12 -13.91 11.83 17.54
N GLY A 13 -14.40 10.61 17.76
CA GLY A 13 -13.74 9.37 17.32
C GLY A 13 -13.68 9.26 15.81
N ASP A 14 -14.81 9.56 15.13
CA ASP A 14 -14.89 9.54 13.67
C ASP A 14 -13.99 10.62 13.04
N ALA A 15 -13.95 11.83 13.62
CA ALA A 15 -13.09 12.90 13.16
C ALA A 15 -11.60 12.52 13.25
N LYS A 16 -11.17 11.90 14.35
CA LYS A 16 -9.79 11.41 14.51
C LYS A 16 -9.45 10.28 13.53
N ALA A 17 -10.38 9.35 13.29
CA ALA A 17 -10.20 8.29 12.31
C ALA A 17 -10.09 8.84 10.88
N VAL A 18 -10.92 9.80 10.51
CA VAL A 18 -10.86 10.48 9.20
C VAL A 18 -9.56 11.27 9.06
N GLN A 19 -9.14 12.01 10.08
CA GLN A 19 -7.86 12.73 10.07
C GLN A 19 -6.65 11.78 9.93
N GLN A 20 -6.67 10.65 10.63
CA GLN A 20 -5.62 9.64 10.49
C GLN A 20 -5.61 9.07 9.07
N CYS A 21 -6.77 8.70 8.52
CA CYS A 21 -6.90 8.22 7.15
C CYS A 21 -6.37 9.23 6.11
N LEU A 22 -6.72 10.51 6.26
CA LEU A 22 -6.20 11.57 5.40
C LEU A 22 -4.67 11.70 5.51
N THR A 23 -4.13 11.64 6.73
CA THR A 23 -2.69 11.68 6.96
C THR A 23 -2.00 10.49 6.30
N ASP A 24 -2.57 9.29 6.43
CA ASP A 24 -2.06 8.06 5.81
C ASP A 24 -2.04 8.16 4.27
N ILE A 25 -3.11 8.71 3.67
CA ILE A 25 -3.21 8.94 2.21
C ILE A 25 -2.11 9.90 1.72
N PHE A 26 -1.72 10.87 2.54
CA PHE A 26 -0.77 11.92 2.19
C PHE A 26 0.67 11.68 2.70
N THR A 27 0.94 10.49 3.24
CA THR A 27 2.27 10.11 3.75
C THR A 27 3.05 9.31 2.73
N SER A 28 4.29 9.71 2.45
CA SER A 28 5.26 8.91 1.71
C SER A 28 6.19 8.17 2.65
N VAL A 29 6.55 6.93 2.31
CA VAL A 29 7.47 6.10 3.11
C VAL A 29 8.83 6.04 2.46
N TYR A 30 9.88 6.32 3.23
CA TYR A 30 11.27 6.28 2.78
C TYR A 30 12.08 5.32 3.64
N THR A 31 12.93 4.51 3.02
CA THR A 31 13.81 3.58 3.75
C THR A 31 15.05 4.28 4.31
N THR A 32 15.49 3.94 5.52
CA THR A 32 16.73 4.46 6.13
C THR A 32 17.94 3.57 5.88
N CYS A 33 17.73 2.39 5.29
CA CYS A 33 18.76 1.42 4.93
C CYS A 33 18.53 0.86 3.51
N ASP A 34 19.54 0.20 2.96
CA ASP A 34 19.39 -0.52 1.70
C ASP A 34 18.49 -1.75 1.88
N ILE A 35 17.60 -1.98 0.93
CA ILE A 35 16.71 -3.16 0.89
C ILE A 35 17.21 -4.09 -0.22
N PRO A 36 17.49 -5.37 0.08
CA PRO A 36 17.86 -6.33 -0.95
C PRO A 36 16.67 -6.67 -1.84
N GLU A 37 16.93 -7.08 -3.08
CA GLU A 37 15.89 -7.62 -3.96
C GLU A 37 15.21 -8.84 -3.33
N ASN A 38 13.92 -9.01 -3.59
CA ASN A 38 13.07 -10.06 -3.02
C ASN A 38 12.91 -10.01 -1.48
N ALA A 39 13.26 -8.90 -0.81
CA ALA A 39 12.87 -8.67 0.57
C ALA A 39 11.34 -8.71 0.71
N ILE A 40 10.85 -9.33 1.79
CA ILE A 40 9.42 -9.53 2.05
C ILE A 40 9.03 -8.72 3.28
N PHE A 41 7.95 -7.96 3.15
CA PHE A 41 7.33 -7.20 4.22
C PHE A 41 5.87 -7.63 4.38
N GLY A 42 5.43 -7.88 5.61
CA GLY A 42 4.04 -8.14 5.90
C GLY A 42 3.82 -9.14 7.04
N PRO A 43 2.56 -9.42 7.36
CA PRO A 43 1.37 -9.06 6.56
C PRO A 43 1.02 -7.56 6.62
N CYS A 44 0.59 -6.99 5.49
CA CYS A 44 0.01 -5.65 5.43
C CYS A 44 -1.44 -5.73 5.89
N VAL A 45 -1.68 -5.49 7.18
CA VAL A 45 -3.02 -5.52 7.78
C VAL A 45 -3.49 -4.11 8.06
N LEU A 46 -4.63 -3.76 7.49
CA LEU A 46 -5.39 -2.56 7.84
C LEU A 46 -6.36 -2.94 8.96
N SER A 47 -6.31 -2.21 10.08
CA SER A 47 -7.18 -2.45 11.23
C SER A 47 -8.65 -2.33 10.80
N HIS A 48 -9.47 -3.36 11.06
CA HIS A 48 -10.91 -3.41 10.77
C HIS A 48 -11.33 -3.52 9.29
N THR A 49 -10.42 -3.83 8.35
CA THR A 49 -10.80 -4.00 6.93
C THR A 49 -10.49 -5.40 6.41
N SER A 50 -11.20 -5.82 5.36
CA SER A 50 -10.96 -7.10 4.69
C SER A 50 -9.68 -7.10 3.85
N LEU A 51 -9.27 -8.29 3.38
CA LEU A 51 -8.20 -8.43 2.39
C LEU A 51 -8.50 -7.64 1.11
N TYR A 52 -9.75 -7.68 0.63
CA TYR A 52 -10.17 -6.97 -0.58
C TYR A 52 -10.12 -5.46 -0.41
N ASP A 53 -10.46 -4.95 0.79
CA ASP A 53 -10.29 -3.54 1.09
C ASP A 53 -8.82 -3.14 1.01
N SER A 54 -7.93 -3.95 1.59
CA SER A 54 -6.48 -3.70 1.54
C SER A 54 -5.93 -3.67 0.12
N ILE A 55 -6.45 -4.54 -0.76
CA ILE A 55 -6.14 -4.51 -2.19
C ILE A 55 -6.67 -3.21 -2.81
N ALA A 56 -7.96 -2.91 -2.62
CA ALA A 56 -8.60 -1.72 -3.19
C ALA A 56 -7.94 -0.41 -2.74
N PHE A 57 -7.45 -0.33 -1.49
CA PHE A 57 -6.74 0.84 -0.97
C PHE A 57 -5.43 1.15 -1.73
N ILE A 58 -4.77 0.13 -2.31
CA ILE A 58 -3.60 0.36 -3.17
C ILE A 58 -4.05 1.12 -4.41
N ALA A 59 -5.06 0.63 -5.13
CA ALA A 59 -5.60 1.34 -6.30
C ALA A 59 -6.15 2.73 -5.95
N LEU A 60 -6.80 2.89 -4.79
CA LEU A 60 -7.38 4.17 -4.37
C LEU A 60 -6.31 5.26 -4.20
N LYS A 61 -5.09 4.89 -3.79
CA LYS A 61 -3.94 5.82 -3.66
C LYS A 61 -3.26 6.14 -4.99
N SER A 62 -3.67 5.54 -6.10
CA SER A 62 -3.10 5.82 -7.43
C SER A 62 -3.54 7.20 -7.92
N THR A 63 -2.63 8.17 -7.87
CA THR A 63 -2.85 9.53 -8.40
C THR A 63 -1.61 10.01 -9.17
N ASP A 64 -1.82 10.65 -10.32
CA ASP A 64 -0.73 11.21 -11.14
C ASP A 64 -0.01 12.35 -10.42
N LYS A 65 -0.77 13.15 -9.65
CA LYS A 65 -0.27 14.25 -8.84
C LYS A 65 -0.32 13.86 -7.37
N ARG A 66 0.83 13.48 -6.82
CA ARG A 66 0.98 13.27 -5.37
C ARG A 66 1.37 14.59 -4.70
N THR A 67 0.53 15.07 -3.79
CA THR A 67 0.94 16.04 -2.78
C THR A 67 1.21 15.23 -1.52
N VAL A 68 2.49 15.01 -1.20
CA VAL A 68 2.92 14.17 -0.06
C VAL A 68 3.58 15.04 1.01
N PRO A 69 2.78 15.80 1.79
CA PRO A 69 3.29 16.69 2.83
C PRO A 69 4.00 15.96 3.97
N TYR A 70 3.76 14.65 4.15
CA TYR A 70 4.32 13.88 5.25
C TYR A 70 5.32 12.83 4.75
N ILE A 71 6.45 12.71 5.45
CA ILE A 71 7.49 11.72 5.18
C ILE A 71 7.64 10.84 6.41
N PHE A 72 7.47 9.53 6.23
CA PHE A 72 7.72 8.51 7.24
C PHE A 72 8.99 7.74 6.90
N ARG A 73 10.01 7.81 7.77
CA ARG A 73 11.28 7.11 7.59
C ARG A 73 11.27 5.79 8.36
N VAL A 74 11.54 4.69 7.66
CA VAL A 74 11.50 3.34 8.24
C VAL A 74 12.84 2.63 8.11
N ASP A 75 13.28 1.98 9.19
CA ASP A 75 14.35 0.99 9.16
C ASP A 75 13.73 -0.38 8.87
N THR A 76 13.91 -0.85 7.64
CA THR A 76 13.33 -2.12 7.18
C THR A 76 14.11 -3.34 7.68
N SER A 77 15.32 -3.17 8.20
CA SER A 77 16.12 -4.26 8.77
C SER A 77 15.55 -4.78 10.09
N ALA A 78 14.80 -3.93 10.81
CA ALA A 78 14.11 -4.25 12.05
C ALA A 78 12.66 -4.77 11.84
N ALA A 79 12.19 -4.91 10.59
CA ALA A 79 10.81 -5.24 10.26
C ALA A 79 10.41 -6.72 10.55
N ASN A 80 11.29 -7.48 11.19
CA ASN A 80 11.14 -8.91 11.49
C ASN A 80 10.55 -9.21 12.89
N GLY A 81 10.09 -8.20 13.65
CA GLY A 81 9.81 -8.36 15.09
C GLY A 81 8.38 -8.27 15.63
N SER A 82 7.43 -7.53 15.03
CA SER A 82 6.07 -7.43 15.60
C SER A 82 5.02 -6.91 14.60
N SER A 83 3.75 -7.28 14.81
CA SER A 83 2.59 -6.77 14.03
C SER A 83 2.44 -5.25 14.12
N GLU A 84 2.90 -4.63 15.19
CA GLU A 84 2.88 -3.18 15.41
C GLU A 84 4.02 -2.48 14.65
N GLY A 85 5.14 -3.18 14.44
CA GLY A 85 6.27 -2.71 13.64
C GLY A 85 6.02 -2.64 12.13
N LEU A 86 4.87 -3.12 11.65
CA LEU A 86 4.50 -3.16 10.23
C LEU A 86 3.38 -2.17 9.86
N MET A 87 2.96 -1.31 10.79
CA MET A 87 1.91 -0.32 10.52
C MET A 87 2.26 0.60 9.34
N TRP A 88 3.54 0.88 9.10
CA TRP A 88 4.02 1.71 8.00
C TRP A 88 3.67 1.16 6.61
N LEU A 89 3.42 -0.15 6.46
CA LEU A 89 3.01 -0.73 5.17
C LEU A 89 1.73 -0.11 4.63
N ARG A 90 0.81 0.32 5.52
CA ARG A 90 -0.43 1.02 5.11
C ARG A 90 -0.16 2.37 4.45
N LEU A 91 0.95 3.01 4.83
CA LEU A 91 1.35 4.36 4.40
C LEU A 91 2.05 4.33 3.04
N VAL A 92 2.54 3.17 2.59
CA VAL A 92 3.27 3.04 1.31
C VAL A 92 2.39 3.50 0.16
N GLN A 93 2.91 4.38 -0.68
CA GLN A 93 2.15 4.98 -1.79
C GLN A 93 2.05 4.03 -2.98
N SER A 94 0.98 4.19 -3.76
CA SER A 94 0.76 3.41 -4.97
C SER A 94 1.66 3.90 -6.09
N ALA A 95 2.45 3.05 -6.75
CA ALA A 95 3.20 3.43 -7.96
C ALA A 95 2.26 3.88 -9.10
N ARG A 96 2.68 4.86 -9.89
CA ARG A 96 1.97 5.40 -11.07
C ARG A 96 2.28 4.63 -12.34
N ASP A 97 3.52 4.15 -12.43
CA ASP A 97 4.06 3.43 -13.58
C ASP A 97 5.04 2.35 -13.13
N LYS A 98 5.51 1.57 -14.09
CA LYS A 98 6.45 0.46 -13.84
C LYS A 98 7.88 0.91 -13.60
N GLU A 99 8.24 2.13 -13.98
CA GLU A 99 9.61 2.63 -13.84
C GLU A 99 9.88 3.01 -12.38
N GLU A 100 8.90 3.60 -11.70
CA GLU A 100 9.00 3.96 -10.29
C GLU A 100 8.60 2.83 -9.33
N GLN A 101 7.87 1.82 -9.80
CA GLN A 101 7.46 0.69 -8.97
C GLN A 101 8.67 -0.09 -8.45
N ASN A 102 8.84 -0.14 -7.13
CA ASN A 102 9.91 -0.90 -6.49
C ASN A 102 9.39 -1.98 -5.51
N LEU A 103 8.10 -1.95 -5.18
CA LEU A 103 7.40 -3.00 -4.44
C LEU A 103 6.26 -3.59 -5.26
N GLU A 104 6.01 -4.89 -5.08
CA GLU A 104 4.79 -5.53 -5.52
C GLU A 104 3.97 -6.06 -4.35
N ALA A 105 2.65 -5.93 -4.44
CA ALA A 105 1.71 -6.55 -3.54
C ALA A 105 1.29 -7.93 -4.07
N TYR A 106 1.31 -8.95 -3.21
CA TYR A 106 0.90 -10.31 -3.54
C TYR A 106 0.20 -10.99 -2.36
N ILE A 107 -0.60 -12.01 -2.64
CA ILE A 107 -1.32 -12.76 -1.60
C ILE A 107 -0.51 -14.02 -1.25
N LYS A 108 -0.31 -14.25 0.04
CA LYS A 108 0.25 -15.49 0.58
C LYS A 108 -0.57 -15.91 1.79
N ASN A 109 -1.05 -17.16 1.80
CA ASN A 109 -1.87 -17.71 2.89
C ASN A 109 -3.09 -16.83 3.27
N GLY A 110 -3.74 -16.21 2.28
CA GLY A 110 -4.89 -15.34 2.50
C GLY A 110 -4.56 -13.95 3.08
N GLN A 111 -3.28 -13.56 3.13
CA GLN A 111 -2.83 -12.26 3.62
C GLN A 111 -2.04 -11.52 2.54
N LEU A 112 -2.08 -10.19 2.58
CA LEU A 112 -1.35 -9.33 1.66
C LEU A 112 0.08 -9.10 2.14
N PHE A 113 1.05 -9.30 1.26
CA PHE A 113 2.47 -9.06 1.52
C PHE A 113 3.05 -8.17 0.43
N TYR A 114 4.08 -7.40 0.78
CA TYR A 114 4.87 -6.64 -0.17
C TYR A 114 6.21 -7.32 -0.39
N ARG A 115 6.67 -7.36 -1.64
CA ARG A 115 7.99 -7.85 -2.03
C ARG A 115 8.72 -6.79 -2.83
N SER A 116 9.99 -6.56 -2.54
CA SER A 116 10.83 -5.69 -3.36
C SER A 116 11.18 -6.33 -4.70
N LEU A 117 10.96 -5.58 -5.79
CA LEU A 117 11.21 -6.01 -7.17
C LEU A 117 12.68 -5.84 -7.59
N ARG A 118 13.44 -5.04 -6.85
CA ARG A 118 14.85 -4.75 -7.06
C ARG A 118 15.49 -4.35 -5.74
N ARG A 119 16.81 -4.16 -5.74
CA ARG A 119 17.46 -3.43 -4.64
C ARG A 119 16.90 -2.01 -4.57
N ILE A 120 16.58 -1.56 -3.36
CA ILE A 120 16.09 -0.20 -3.06
C ILE A 120 17.17 0.48 -2.23
N ALA A 121 17.62 1.64 -2.67
CA ALA A 121 18.67 2.36 -1.97
C ALA A 121 18.14 3.02 -0.69
N LYS A 122 19.02 3.24 0.29
CA LYS A 122 18.74 4.17 1.38
C LYS A 122 18.23 5.52 0.83
N ASP A 123 17.27 6.12 1.53
CA ASP A 123 16.62 7.39 1.18
C ASP A 123 15.77 7.35 -0.09
N GLU A 124 15.44 6.16 -0.59
CA GLU A 124 14.50 5.96 -1.69
C GLU A 124 13.05 5.79 -1.15
N GLU A 125 12.08 6.33 -1.89
CA GLU A 125 10.65 6.16 -1.58
C GLU A 125 10.19 4.73 -1.91
N LEU A 126 9.36 4.15 -1.04
CA LEU A 126 8.72 2.87 -1.28
C LEU A 126 7.40 3.06 -2.03
N LEU A 127 7.29 2.44 -3.21
CA LEU A 127 6.16 2.56 -4.13
C LEU A 127 5.66 1.19 -4.56
N VAL A 128 4.41 0.89 -4.21
CA VAL A 128 3.79 -0.43 -4.41
C VAL A 128 2.76 -0.42 -5.53
N TRP A 129 2.74 -1.47 -6.33
CA TRP A 129 1.59 -1.79 -7.16
C TRP A 129 1.29 -3.28 -7.11
N TYR A 130 0.21 -3.72 -7.75
CA TYR A 130 -0.14 -5.13 -7.80
C TYR A 130 0.94 -5.96 -8.48
N GLY A 131 1.28 -7.09 -7.87
CA GLY A 131 2.06 -8.15 -8.51
C GLY A 131 1.29 -8.78 -9.67
N LYS A 132 1.95 -9.67 -10.39
CA LYS A 132 1.39 -10.30 -11.60
C LYS A 132 0.05 -11.01 -11.34
N GLU A 133 -0.02 -11.85 -10.31
CA GLU A 133 -1.22 -12.63 -9.99
C GLU A 133 -2.42 -11.74 -9.66
N LEU A 134 -2.20 -10.68 -8.87
CA LEU A 134 -3.26 -9.72 -8.54
C LEU A 134 -3.68 -8.91 -9.77
N THR A 135 -2.73 -8.50 -10.61
CA THR A 135 -3.03 -7.76 -11.86
C THR A 135 -3.87 -8.59 -12.83
N GLU A 136 -3.58 -9.90 -12.94
CA GLU A 136 -4.36 -10.85 -13.74
C GLU A 136 -5.74 -11.09 -13.14
N LEU A 137 -5.82 -11.30 -11.82
CA LEU A 137 -7.09 -11.49 -11.10
C LEU A 137 -8.02 -10.29 -11.23
N LEU A 138 -7.46 -9.08 -11.16
CA LEU A 138 -8.20 -7.81 -11.26
C LEU A 138 -8.43 -7.37 -12.71
N LEU A 139 -8.00 -8.16 -13.71
CA LEU A 139 -8.14 -7.85 -15.13
C LEU A 139 -7.51 -6.51 -15.55
N LEU A 140 -6.43 -6.11 -14.88
CA LEU A 140 -5.71 -4.86 -15.14
C LEU A 140 -4.64 -4.99 -16.24
N CYS A 141 -4.35 -6.21 -16.68
CA CYS A 141 -3.52 -6.43 -17.86
C CYS A 141 -4.31 -6.06 -19.13
N PRO A 142 -3.80 -5.17 -20.00
CA PRO A 142 -4.42 -4.95 -21.30
C PRO A 142 -4.45 -6.29 -22.03
N SER A 143 -5.65 -6.68 -22.47
CA SER A 143 -5.87 -7.93 -23.18
C SER A 143 -4.82 -8.09 -24.27
N ARG A 144 -4.11 -9.22 -24.28
CA ARG A 144 -3.21 -9.56 -25.38
C ARG A 144 -4.06 -9.53 -26.64
N SER A 145 -3.91 -8.50 -27.45
CA SER A 145 -4.50 -8.45 -28.77
C SER A 145 -3.89 -9.61 -29.55
N HIS A 146 -4.67 -10.68 -29.71
CA HIS A 146 -4.32 -11.81 -30.55
C HIS A 146 -4.20 -11.27 -31.99
N SER A 147 -3.00 -10.84 -32.37
CA SER A 147 -2.66 -10.53 -33.75
C SER A 147 -2.69 -11.84 -34.52
N LYS A 148 -3.86 -12.16 -35.11
CA LYS A 148 -3.99 -13.21 -36.12
C LYS A 148 -3.05 -12.86 -37.26
N LYS A 149 -1.88 -13.51 -37.31
CA LYS A 149 -1.01 -13.51 -38.48
C LYS A 149 -1.83 -14.06 -39.65
N LYS A 150 -2.15 -13.21 -40.63
CA LYS A 150 -2.67 -13.64 -41.94
C LYS A 150 -1.67 -14.63 -42.52
N LYS A 151 -2.09 -15.90 -42.67
CA LYS A 151 -1.40 -16.82 -43.58
C LYS A 151 -1.82 -16.45 -45.00
N LYS A 152 -0.79 -16.31 -45.81
CA LYS A 152 -0.75 -15.97 -47.23
C LYS A 152 -1.53 -16.96 -48.08
#